data_AF-A0A662JT82-F1
#
_entry.id   AF-A0A662JT82-F1
#
_cell.length_a   1.000
_cell.length_b   1.000
_cell.length_c   1.000
_cell.angle_alpha   90.00
_cell.angle_beta   90.00
_cell.angle_gamma   90.00
#
_symmetry.space_group_name_H-M   'P 1'
#
loop_
_entity.id
_entity.type
_entity.pdbx_description
1 polymer ?
#
loop_
_entity_poly.entity_id
_entity_poly.type
_entity_poly.pdbx_seq_one_letter_code
_entity_poly.pdbx_strand_id
1 'polypeptide(L)'
;MEKKIKKIYLLKEIDSTQNYAKTLIDTGLNPLDRTLIIAKKQSEGRGRFYRKWHSPPGGIYLSFILSNFEIIQRICIDTSLALVKLTKELYGLQVYIKWPNDIILENKKLSGI
;
A
#
# COMPACT_ATOMS: atom_id res chain seq x y z
N MET A 1 7.82 -15.87 -15.11
CA MET A 1 8.54 -15.71 -13.83
C MET A 1 7.52 -15.57 -12.71
N GLU A 2 7.45 -16.51 -11.76
CA GLU A 2 6.43 -16.51 -10.71
C GLU A 2 6.52 -15.26 -9.82
N LYS A 3 5.46 -14.44 -9.89
CA LYS A 3 5.23 -13.25 -9.05
C LYS A 3 4.68 -13.65 -7.68
N LYS A 4 5.30 -14.60 -6.98
CA LYS A 4 4.82 -15.05 -5.66
C LYS A 4 5.28 -14.11 -4.55
N ILE A 5 4.33 -13.70 -3.72
CA ILE A 5 4.58 -13.10 -2.40
C ILE A 5 5.32 -14.14 -1.56
N LYS A 6 6.42 -13.77 -0.91
CA LYS A 6 7.24 -14.69 -0.11
C LYS A 6 6.77 -14.77 1.34
N LYS A 7 6.24 -13.66 1.87
CA LYS A 7 5.80 -13.57 3.27
C LYS A 7 4.65 -12.57 3.44
N ILE A 8 3.72 -12.89 4.34
CA ILE A 8 2.60 -12.01 4.70
C ILE A 8 2.55 -11.86 6.22
N TYR A 9 2.54 -10.62 6.70
CA TYR A 9 2.23 -10.27 8.07
C TYR A 9 0.80 -9.72 8.13
N LEU A 10 -0.05 -10.36 8.93
CA LEU A 10 -1.43 -9.93 9.16
C LEU A 10 -1.57 -9.45 10.61
N LEU A 11 -1.73 -8.14 10.79
CA LEU A 11 -1.75 -7.49 12.09
C LEU A 11 -3.16 -6.99 12.42
N LYS A 12 -3.55 -7.08 13.70
CA LYS A 12 -4.82 -6.49 14.16
C LYS A 12 -4.69 -4.97 14.25
N GLU A 13 -3.61 -4.48 14.84
CA GLU A 13 -3.31 -3.07 15.01
C GLU A 13 -1.79 -2.87 15.02
N ILE A 14 -1.34 -1.74 14.51
CA ILE A 14 0.07 -1.32 14.46
C ILE A 14 0.13 0.22 14.45
N ASP A 15 1.30 0.80 14.70
CA ASP A 15 1.53 2.24 14.51
C ASP A 15 1.39 2.61 13.03
N SER A 16 2.19 2.00 12.16
CA SER A 16 2.07 2.08 10.71
C SER A 16 2.66 0.84 10.07
N THR A 17 1.98 0.29 9.05
CA THR A 17 2.52 -0.80 8.24
C THR A 17 3.86 -0.42 7.59
N GLN A 18 4.02 0.87 7.25
CA GLN A 18 5.24 1.38 6.63
C GLN A 18 6.39 1.51 7.62
N ASN A 19 6.11 1.88 8.87
CA ASN A 19 7.12 1.88 9.93
C ASN A 19 7.56 0.45 10.24
N TYR A 20 6.61 -0.47 10.38
CA TYR A 20 6.92 -1.88 10.61
C TYR A 20 7.78 -2.46 9.46
N ALA A 21 7.45 -2.14 8.21
CA ALA A 21 8.26 -2.53 7.05
C ALA A 21 9.71 -2.00 7.14
N LYS A 22 9.91 -0.74 7.55
CA LYS A 22 11.26 -0.18 7.77
C LYS A 22 12.00 -0.90 8.88
N THR A 23 11.35 -1.16 10.02
CA THR A 23 11.96 -1.91 11.12
C THR A 23 12.42 -3.30 10.68
N LEU A 24 11.63 -4.00 9.87
CA LEU A 24 12.03 -5.30 9.32
C LEU A 24 13.28 -5.18 8.44
N ILE A 25 13.38 -4.10 7.64
CA ILE A 25 14.55 -3.81 6.81
C ILE A 25 15.78 -3.54 7.68
N ASP A 26 15.65 -2.66 8.67
CA ASP A 26 16.75 -2.23 9.52
C ASP A 26 17.29 -3.37 10.42
N THR A 27 16.41 -4.32 10.79
CA THR A 27 16.79 -5.49 11.61
C THR A 27 17.35 -6.66 10.82
N GLY A 28 17.36 -6.61 9.48
CA GLY A 28 18.03 -7.61 8.63
C GLY A 28 17.32 -8.98 8.53
N LEU A 29 16.01 -9.05 8.81
CA LEU A 29 15.24 -10.30 8.79
C LEU A 29 15.02 -10.86 7.36
N ASN A 30 15.89 -11.77 6.90
CA ASN A 30 15.78 -12.35 5.55
C ASN A 30 14.77 -13.53 5.42
N PRO A 31 14.10 -13.69 4.25
CA PRO A 31 14.09 -12.79 3.10
C PRO A 31 13.05 -11.67 3.25
N LEU A 32 13.47 -10.42 3.02
CA LEU A 32 12.60 -9.22 3.08
C LEU A 32 11.87 -8.95 1.76
N ASP A 33 12.48 -9.28 0.62
CA ASP A 33 11.89 -9.03 -0.70
C ASP A 33 10.56 -9.79 -0.87
N ARG A 34 9.58 -9.12 -1.50
CA ARG A 34 8.20 -9.60 -1.69
C ARG A 34 7.51 -9.97 -0.37
N THR A 35 7.73 -9.16 0.66
CA THR A 35 7.04 -9.26 1.95
C THR A 35 5.90 -8.25 2.01
N LEU A 36 4.69 -8.73 2.28
CA LEU A 36 3.49 -7.92 2.44
C LEU A 36 3.15 -7.76 3.92
N ILE A 37 2.91 -6.53 4.35
CA ILE A 37 2.45 -6.18 5.69
C ILE A 37 1.04 -5.62 5.54
N ILE A 38 0.08 -6.18 6.26
CA ILE A 38 -1.31 -5.70 6.28
C ILE A 38 -1.75 -5.51 7.72
N ALA A 39 -2.46 -4.42 8.01
CA ALA A 39 -3.07 -4.19 9.30
C ALA A 39 -4.56 -3.89 9.16
N LYS A 40 -5.39 -4.33 10.13
CA LYS A 40 -6.81 -3.94 10.19
C LYS A 40 -6.98 -2.47 10.61
N LYS A 41 -6.02 -1.91 11.34
CA LYS A 41 -6.04 -0.54 11.86
C LYS A 41 -4.60 -0.01 11.99
N GLN A 42 -4.40 1.29 11.76
CA GLN A 42 -3.16 1.98 12.12
C GLN A 42 -3.46 3.12 13.11
N SER A 43 -2.68 3.22 14.19
CA SER A 43 -2.81 4.33 15.15
C SER A 43 -2.07 5.59 14.68
N GLU A 44 -1.00 5.43 13.90
CA GLU A 44 -0.14 6.51 13.40
C GLU A 44 0.06 6.44 11.87
N GLY A 45 -1.01 6.04 11.16
CA GLY A 45 -1.02 6.02 9.70
C GLY A 45 -0.55 7.36 9.11
N ARG A 46 0.30 7.30 8.09
CA ARG A 46 0.98 8.47 7.51
C ARG A 46 0.90 8.48 5.99
N GLY A 47 0.45 9.60 5.44
CA GLY A 47 0.53 9.91 4.02
C GLY A 47 1.78 10.72 3.68
N ARG A 48 1.85 11.19 2.43
CA ARG A 48 2.94 12.07 1.97
C ARG A 48 3.04 13.35 2.81
N PHE A 49 4.26 13.87 2.91
CA PHE A 49 4.57 15.08 3.67
C PHE A 49 4.09 15.02 5.13
N TYR A 50 4.20 13.84 5.75
CA TYR A 50 3.84 13.59 7.15
C TYR A 50 2.37 13.86 7.51
N ARG A 51 1.49 13.99 6.52
CA ARG A 51 0.06 14.15 6.78
C ARG A 51 -0.50 12.89 7.47
N LYS A 52 -1.36 13.08 8.46
CA LYS A 52 -2.04 11.96 9.12
C LYS A 52 -2.92 11.23 8.09
N TRP A 53 -2.87 9.90 8.10
CA TRP A 53 -3.73 9.02 7.32
C TRP A 53 -4.65 8.26 8.27
N HIS A 54 -5.91 8.68 8.31
CA HIS A 54 -6.92 8.07 9.18
C HIS A 54 -7.16 6.62 8.78
N SER A 55 -6.91 5.68 9.69
CA SER A 55 -6.87 4.24 9.39
C SER A 55 -7.69 3.37 10.36
N PRO A 56 -9.02 3.57 10.48
CA PRO A 56 -9.88 2.75 11.34
C PRO A 56 -10.12 1.35 10.74
N PRO A 57 -10.64 0.39 11.53
CA PRO A 57 -11.13 -0.87 10.99
C PRO A 57 -12.10 -0.67 9.80
N GLY A 58 -11.95 -1.47 8.74
CA GLY A 58 -12.79 -1.44 7.54
C GLY A 58 -12.08 -0.98 6.26
N GLY A 59 -10.92 -0.33 6.38
CA GLY A 59 -10.03 -0.02 5.25
C GLY A 59 -9.01 -1.12 4.96
N ILE A 60 -8.28 -0.96 3.86
CA ILE A 60 -7.12 -1.79 3.51
C ILE A 60 -5.86 -0.95 3.73
N TYR A 61 -5.05 -1.33 4.72
CA TYR A 61 -3.78 -0.68 5.02
C TYR A 61 -2.65 -1.68 4.82
N LEU A 62 -1.77 -1.40 3.87
CA LEU A 62 -0.70 -2.31 3.50
C LEU A 62 0.60 -1.59 3.16
N SER A 63 1.71 -2.31 3.33
CA SER A 63 3.04 -1.92 2.86
C SER A 63 3.70 -3.15 2.23
N PHE A 64 4.40 -2.95 1.11
CA PHE A 64 5.02 -4.04 0.36
C PHE A 64 6.51 -3.79 0.18
N ILE A 65 7.34 -4.72 0.66
CA ILE A 65 8.79 -4.64 0.54
C ILE A 65 9.21 -5.29 -0.77
N LEU A 66 9.93 -4.54 -1.60
CA LEU A 66 10.48 -4.97 -2.89
C LEU A 66 11.97 -4.59 -2.94
N SER A 67 12.79 -5.44 -3.55
CA SER A 67 14.23 -5.15 -3.77
C SER A 67 14.58 -4.83 -5.22
N ASN A 68 13.70 -5.09 -6.19
CA ASN A 68 13.96 -4.81 -7.60
C ASN A 68 13.77 -3.31 -7.90
N PHE A 69 14.87 -2.62 -8.19
CA PHE A 69 14.91 -1.18 -8.44
C PHE A 69 14.04 -0.72 -9.63
N GLU A 70 14.02 -1.47 -10.74
CA GLU A 70 13.23 -1.12 -11.93
C GLU A 70 11.72 -1.15 -11.65
N ILE A 71 11.29 -2.08 -10.79
CA ILE A 71 9.90 -2.17 -10.33
C ILE A 71 9.58 -1.00 -9.39
N ILE A 72 10.48 -0.72 -8.44
CA ILE A 72 10.29 0.36 -7.46
C ILE A 72 10.10 1.71 -8.14
N GLN A 73 10.83 1.99 -9.23
CA GLN A 73 10.67 3.25 -9.97
C GLN A 73 9.27 3.45 -10.57
N ARG A 74 8.56 2.36 -10.88
CA ARG A 74 7.23 2.39 -11.52
C ARG A 74 6.10 2.06 -10.56
N ILE A 75 6.40 1.61 -9.34
CA ILE A 75 5.41 1.02 -8.44
C ILE A 75 4.22 1.94 -8.15
N CYS A 76 4.46 3.25 -8.06
CA CYS A 76 3.40 4.23 -7.83
C CYS A 76 2.39 4.28 -8.97
N ILE A 77 2.86 4.36 -10.22
CA ILE A 77 1.97 4.42 -11.39
C ILE A 77 1.35 3.05 -11.68
N ASP A 78 2.13 1.97 -11.56
CA ASP A 78 1.64 0.60 -11.77
C ASP A 78 0.53 0.24 -10.77
N THR A 79 0.71 0.60 -9.49
CA THR A 79 -0.30 0.39 -8.44
C THR A 79 -1.53 1.27 -8.68
N SER A 80 -1.35 2.52 -9.11
CA SER A 80 -2.46 3.42 -9.42
C SER A 80 -3.32 2.88 -10.56
N LEU A 81 -2.69 2.43 -11.65
CA LEU A 81 -3.38 1.82 -12.79
C LEU A 81 -4.08 0.51 -12.41
N ALA A 82 -3.43 -0.32 -11.60
CA ALA A 82 -4.03 -1.54 -11.09
C ALA A 82 -5.28 -1.24 -10.26
N LEU A 83 -5.26 -0.22 -9.40
CA LEU A 83 -6.44 0.19 -8.63
C LEU A 83 -7.58 0.66 -9.53
N VAL A 84 -7.31 1.50 -10.54
CA VAL A 84 -8.35 1.95 -11.50
C VAL A 84 -9.02 0.76 -12.17
N LYS A 85 -8.22 -0.19 -12.66
CA LYS A 85 -8.71 -1.40 -13.32
C LYS A 85 -9.55 -2.26 -12.35
N LEU A 86 -9.00 -2.58 -11.19
CA LEU A 86 -9.65 -3.45 -10.20
C LEU A 86 -10.94 -2.85 -9.67
N THR A 87 -11.00 -1.55 -9.39
CA THR A 87 -12.24 -0.92 -8.91
C THR A 87 -13.35 -0.99 -9.95
N LYS A 88 -12.99 -0.88 -11.24
CA LYS A 88 -13.96 -1.00 -12.32
C LYS A 88 -14.44 -2.43 -12.50
N GLU A 89 -13.54 -3.39 -12.48
CA GLU A 89 -13.85 -4.82 -12.68
C GLU A 89 -14.66 -5.41 -11.51
N LEU A 90 -14.29 -5.08 -10.27
CA LEU A 90 -14.91 -5.69 -9.09
C LEU A 90 -16.19 -4.98 -8.64
N TYR A 91 -16.28 -3.66 -8.86
CA TYR A 91 -17.34 -2.85 -8.29
C TYR A 91 -18.08 -1.98 -9.32
N GLY A 92 -17.68 -2.01 -10.60
CA GLY A 92 -18.26 -1.14 -11.63
C GLY A 92 -17.89 0.34 -11.48
N LEU A 93 -17.10 0.70 -10.46
CA LEU A 93 -16.77 2.07 -10.09
C LEU A 93 -15.76 2.68 -11.06
N GLN A 94 -16.04 3.88 -11.53
CA GLN A 94 -15.09 4.66 -12.32
C GLN A 94 -14.33 5.62 -11.41
N VAL A 95 -13.04 5.37 -11.28
CA VAL A 95 -12.12 6.18 -10.48
C VAL A 95 -11.04 6.77 -11.37
N TYR A 96 -10.40 7.83 -10.89
CA TYR A 96 -9.38 8.57 -11.63
C TYR A 96 -8.12 8.71 -10.81
N ILE A 97 -6.97 8.77 -11.49
CA ILE A 97 -5.69 9.04 -10.86
C ILE A 97 -5.53 10.57 -10.77
N LYS A 98 -5.58 11.11 -9.55
CA LYS A 98 -5.03 12.43 -9.29
C LYS A 98 -3.52 12.26 -9.13
N TRP A 99 -2.80 12.69 -10.15
CA TRP A 99 -1.37 12.50 -10.23
C TRP A 99 -0.64 13.03 -8.97
N PRO A 100 0.36 12.30 -8.44
CA PRO A 100 0.92 11.04 -8.96
C PRO A 100 0.38 9.76 -8.32
N ASN A 101 -0.34 9.84 -7.19
CA ASN A 101 -0.48 8.71 -6.27
C ASN A 101 -1.85 8.62 -5.57
N ASP A 102 -2.80 9.48 -5.93
CA ASP A 102 -4.11 9.53 -5.29
C ASP A 102 -5.18 8.99 -6.23
N ILE A 103 -6.04 8.10 -5.72
CA ILE A 103 -7.22 7.61 -6.45
C ILE A 103 -8.44 8.41 -6.01
N ILE A 104 -9.19 8.93 -6.97
CA ILE A 104 -10.35 9.80 -6.78
C ILE A 104 -11.61 9.12 -7.30
N LEU A 105 -12.68 9.12 -6.50
CA LEU A 105 -14.04 8.76 -6.87
C LEU A 105 -14.93 9.98 -6.61
N GLU A 106 -15.67 10.45 -7.62
CA GLU A 106 -16.61 11.58 -7.47
C GLU A 106 -15.99 12.82 -6.78
N ASN A 107 -14.80 13.22 -7.22
CA ASN A 107 -14.01 14.34 -6.67
C ASN A 107 -13.55 14.16 -5.21
N LYS A 108 -13.76 13.00 -4.59
CA LYS A 108 -13.29 12.66 -3.25
C LYS A 108 -12.15 11.65 -3.32
N LYS A 109 -11.19 11.76 -2.41
CA LYS A 109 -10.06 10.84 -2.32
C LYS A 109 -10.54 9.48 -1.78
N LEU A 110 -10.33 8.43 -2.57
CA LEU A 110 -10.65 7.04 -2.23
C LEU A 110 -9.43 6.30 -1.66
N SER A 111 -8.25 6.50 -2.26
CA SER A 111 -7.02 5.83 -1.86
C SER A 111 -5.80 6.73 -2.06
N GLY A 112 -4.71 6.43 -1.36
CA GLY A 112 -3.40 7.03 -1.53
C GLY A 112 -2.34 5.93 -1.49
N ILE A 113 -1.33 6.08 -2.34
CA ILE A 113 -0.17 5.19 -2.43
C ILE A 113 1.06 5.90 -1.85
#